data_AF-A0A925FES0-F1
#
_entry.id   AF-A0A925FES0-F1
#
_cell.length_a   1.000
_cell.length_b   1.000
_cell.length_c   1.000
_cell.angle_alpha   90.00
_cell.angle_beta   90.00
_cell.angle_gamma   90.00
#
_symmetry.space_group_name_H-M   'P 1'
#
loop_
_entity.id
_entity.type
_entity.pdbx_description
1 polymer ?
#
loop_
_entity_poly.entity_id
_entity_poly.type
_entity_poly.pdbx_seq_one_letter_code
_entity_poly.pdbx_strand_id
1 'polypeptide(L)'
;MTRPALPPVTPVAMATLVARRVPALLALAAAVACTNPEPAPTVALADVTSPAGERSAEPFLYVDGADRVHMTWLERTGDSTHAVRYARLDGSTWTTPATITERKDLFVNWADFPSVIAAPSGRLIAHWLQRSGSGKYAYDVRIAQSTDSGATWSEGTLLHRDTKGTSEHGFVAMWLGASDSVHAAWLDGRDMAGEHGKTRGAMSVRHTSLGAAGTPGEETPLDLRTCECCQVNAAMGKAGPIVVYRDRSEGEIRDIAVVRMVNGRWTEPAIVHHDNWHVEGCPVNGPAIAARGDTAVVAWFTGAQDTARVRVAWSFDGGATFAAPVRIDGGSPVGRERRRGQACRRRAEPRPPGGTTPRRRVAAPRAPWLGRRPPLSAAHRRR
;
A
#
# COMPACT_ATOMS: atom_id res chain seq x y z
N MET A 1 -77.81 58.53 -32.74
CA MET A 1 -77.98 57.83 -31.45
C MET A 1 -76.69 57.10 -31.12
N THR A 2 -75.89 57.70 -30.25
CA THR A 2 -74.54 57.27 -29.85
C THR A 2 -74.64 56.25 -28.72
N ARG A 3 -74.07 55.05 -28.92
CA ARG A 3 -73.93 54.01 -27.89
C ARG A 3 -72.76 54.36 -26.95
N PRO A 4 -72.89 54.16 -25.63
CA PRO A 4 -71.84 54.48 -24.68
C PRO A 4 -70.74 53.41 -24.66
N ALA A 5 -69.51 53.86 -24.43
CA ALA A 5 -68.31 53.03 -24.30
C ALA A 5 -68.26 52.31 -22.95
N LEU A 6 -67.84 51.04 -22.97
CA LEU A 6 -67.50 50.26 -21.76
C LEU A 6 -66.06 50.58 -21.29
N PRO A 7 -65.80 50.63 -19.98
CA PRO A 7 -64.47 50.92 -19.44
C PRO A 7 -63.54 49.69 -19.49
N PRO A 8 -62.21 49.89 -19.44
CA PRO A 8 -61.25 48.80 -19.46
C PRO A 8 -61.22 48.03 -18.13
N VAL A 9 -61.19 46.71 -18.21
CA VAL A 9 -60.96 45.82 -17.06
C VAL A 9 -59.45 45.67 -16.86
N THR A 10 -58.94 46.20 -15.74
CA THR A 10 -57.58 45.93 -15.25
C THR A 10 -57.49 44.53 -14.64
N PRO A 11 -56.44 43.73 -14.91
CA PRO A 11 -56.21 42.49 -14.18
C PRO A 11 -55.69 42.82 -12.76
N VAL A 12 -56.50 42.54 -11.74
CA VAL A 12 -56.10 42.63 -10.33
C VAL A 12 -55.26 41.39 -9.98
N ALA A 13 -54.18 41.66 -9.25
CA ALA A 13 -53.10 40.76 -8.88
C ALA A 13 -53.55 39.46 -8.18
N MET A 14 -53.26 38.31 -8.80
CA MET A 14 -53.19 36.99 -8.14
C MET A 14 -51.75 36.43 -8.10
N ALA A 15 -50.72 37.26 -8.28
CA ALA A 15 -49.32 36.80 -8.33
C ALA A 15 -48.53 37.00 -7.01
N THR A 16 -49.06 37.71 -6.01
CA THR A 16 -48.25 38.21 -4.89
C THR A 16 -48.35 37.41 -3.59
N LEU A 17 -49.25 36.43 -3.46
CA LEU A 17 -49.35 35.63 -2.22
C LEU A 17 -48.51 34.33 -2.23
N VAL A 18 -48.25 33.74 -3.41
CA VAL A 18 -47.48 32.49 -3.53
C VAL A 18 -45.97 32.76 -3.43
N ALA A 19 -45.49 33.89 -3.97
CA ALA A 19 -44.07 34.24 -4.00
C ALA A 19 -43.47 34.59 -2.63
N ARG A 20 -44.28 34.94 -1.62
CA ARG A 20 -43.79 35.28 -0.27
C ARG A 20 -43.66 34.11 0.68
N ARG A 21 -44.27 32.95 0.40
CA ARG A 21 -44.21 31.77 1.29
C ARG A 21 -43.10 30.78 0.92
N VAL A 22 -42.70 30.73 -0.34
CA VAL A 22 -41.60 29.87 -0.84
C VAL A 22 -40.24 30.19 -0.20
N PRO A 23 -39.77 31.45 -0.10
CA PRO A 23 -38.48 31.74 0.53
C PRO A 23 -38.48 31.49 2.04
N ALA A 24 -39.62 31.66 2.72
CA ALA A 24 -39.76 31.35 4.15
C ALA A 24 -39.75 29.84 4.43
N LEU A 25 -40.39 29.03 3.57
CA LEU A 25 -40.33 27.57 3.64
C LEU A 25 -38.94 27.01 3.30
N LEU A 26 -38.23 27.60 2.33
CA LEU A 26 -36.83 27.25 2.01
C LEU A 26 -35.86 27.63 3.13
N ALA A 27 -36.03 28.79 3.76
CA ALA A 27 -35.21 29.21 4.90
C ALA A 27 -35.45 28.32 6.13
N LEU A 28 -36.70 27.89 6.36
CA LEU A 28 -37.04 26.98 7.46
C LEU A 28 -36.51 25.55 7.19
N ALA A 29 -36.57 25.06 5.94
CA ALA A 29 -35.97 23.78 5.56
C ALA A 29 -34.43 23.78 5.67
N ALA A 30 -33.78 24.89 5.30
CA ALA A 30 -32.34 25.07 5.47
C ALA A 30 -31.93 25.13 6.95
N ALA A 31 -32.75 25.74 7.82
CA ALA A 31 -32.50 25.78 9.26
C ALA A 31 -32.64 24.39 9.92
N VAL A 32 -33.62 23.58 9.50
CA VAL A 32 -33.83 22.21 10.04
C VAL A 32 -32.75 21.23 9.54
N ALA A 33 -32.22 21.42 8.32
CA ALA A 33 -31.12 20.61 7.79
C ALA A 33 -29.78 20.86 8.52
N CYS A 34 -29.61 22.00 9.18
CA CYS A 34 -28.39 22.32 9.94
C CYS A 34 -28.44 21.93 11.42
N THR A 35 -29.58 21.48 11.95
CA THR A 35 -29.74 21.19 13.39
C THR A 35 -29.66 19.72 13.78
N ASN A 36 -29.57 18.81 12.81
CA ASN A 36 -29.37 17.39 13.09
C ASN A 36 -27.99 16.96 12.58
N PRO A 37 -26.90 17.22 13.32
CA PRO A 37 -25.69 16.46 13.11
C PRO A 37 -26.04 15.00 13.42
N GLU A 38 -26.22 14.19 12.38
CA GLU A 38 -26.27 12.75 12.54
C GLU A 38 -25.00 12.37 13.34
N PRO A 39 -25.14 11.78 14.54
CA PRO A 39 -23.98 11.46 15.35
C PRO A 39 -23.06 10.61 14.48
N ALA A 40 -21.81 11.06 14.32
CA ALA A 40 -20.83 10.33 13.55
C ALA A 40 -20.85 8.87 14.02
N PRO A 41 -20.89 7.87 13.12
CA PRO A 41 -21.01 6.48 13.51
C PRO A 41 -19.94 6.17 14.55
N THR A 42 -20.36 5.82 15.76
CA THR A 42 -19.46 5.44 16.83
C THR A 42 -18.84 4.11 16.46
N VAL A 43 -17.63 4.15 15.90
CA VAL A 43 -16.82 2.96 15.67
C VAL A 43 -16.30 2.51 17.04
N ALA A 44 -16.82 1.39 17.54
CA ALA A 44 -16.24 0.73 18.69
C ALA A 44 -14.91 0.09 18.24
N LEU A 45 -13.80 0.57 18.78
CA LEU A 45 -12.49 -0.04 18.58
C LEU A 45 -12.29 -1.11 19.65
N ALA A 46 -11.97 -2.33 19.21
CA ALA A 46 -11.60 -3.42 20.09
C ALA A 46 -10.15 -3.81 19.79
N ASP A 47 -9.32 -3.86 20.84
CA ASP A 47 -7.96 -4.34 20.71
C ASP A 47 -7.95 -5.86 20.54
N VAL A 48 -7.18 -6.34 19.57
CA VAL A 48 -6.95 -7.77 19.35
C VAL A 48 -5.48 -8.07 19.63
N THR A 49 -5.22 -9.02 20.52
CA THR A 49 -3.85 -9.46 20.84
C THR A 49 -3.19 -10.03 19.58
N SER A 50 -2.03 -9.49 19.20
CA SER A 50 -1.25 -9.99 18.06
C SER A 50 -0.81 -11.44 18.25
N PRO A 51 -0.85 -12.30 17.21
CA PRO A 51 -0.30 -13.65 17.26
C PRO A 51 1.22 -13.68 17.10
N ALA A 52 1.84 -12.56 16.70
CA ALA A 52 3.26 -12.46 16.43
C ALA A 52 4.06 -12.18 17.72
N GLY A 53 5.13 -12.93 17.94
CA GLY A 53 6.01 -12.76 19.10
C GLY A 53 6.95 -11.55 18.99
N GLU A 54 7.75 -11.28 20.04
CA GLU A 54 8.58 -10.06 20.17
C GLU A 54 9.64 -9.89 19.06
N ARG A 55 10.10 -10.97 18.44
CA ARG A 55 11.12 -10.96 17.38
C ARG A 55 10.52 -10.97 15.98
N SER A 56 9.32 -10.39 15.84
CA SER A 56 8.59 -10.34 14.59
C SER A 56 8.68 -8.98 13.91
N ALA A 57 8.55 -8.96 12.59
CA ALA A 57 8.54 -7.75 11.78
C ALA A 57 7.69 -7.94 10.52
N GLU A 58 7.38 -6.82 9.87
CA GLU A 58 6.77 -6.76 8.55
C GLU A 58 5.46 -7.57 8.42
N PRO A 59 4.44 -7.28 9.26
CA PRO A 59 3.16 -7.95 9.13
C PRO A 59 2.43 -7.50 7.87
N PHE A 60 1.73 -8.44 7.25
CA PHE A 60 0.78 -8.18 6.18
C PHE A 60 -0.58 -8.74 6.57
N LEU A 61 -1.64 -7.97 6.33
CA LEU A 61 -3.02 -8.36 6.57
C LEU A 61 -3.77 -8.47 5.25
N TYR A 62 -4.57 -9.53 5.11
CA TYR A 62 -5.48 -9.75 4.00
C TYR A 62 -6.87 -10.08 4.53
N VAL A 63 -7.90 -9.50 3.93
CA VAL A 63 -9.30 -9.86 4.20
C VAL A 63 -9.84 -10.58 2.98
N ASP A 64 -10.34 -11.79 3.18
CA ASP A 64 -10.90 -12.60 2.09
C ASP A 64 -12.38 -12.31 1.84
N GLY A 65 -12.96 -12.96 0.83
CA GLY A 65 -14.37 -12.77 0.46
C GLY A 65 -15.39 -13.29 1.48
N ALA A 66 -14.94 -13.92 2.57
CA ALA A 66 -15.76 -14.38 3.69
C ALA A 66 -15.49 -13.56 4.97
N ASP A 67 -14.90 -12.36 4.83
CA ASP A 67 -14.53 -11.44 5.91
C ASP A 67 -13.53 -12.05 6.93
N ARG A 68 -12.77 -13.08 6.53
CA ARG A 68 -11.73 -13.66 7.36
C ARG A 68 -10.45 -12.87 7.20
N VAL A 69 -9.83 -12.55 8.32
CA VAL A 69 -8.54 -11.83 8.33
C VAL A 69 -7.40 -12.84 8.39
N HIS A 70 -6.46 -12.70 7.48
CA HIS A 70 -5.25 -13.50 7.39
C HIS A 70 -4.04 -12.62 7.67
N MET A 71 -3.07 -13.13 8.42
CA MET A 71 -1.84 -12.41 8.73
C MET A 71 -0.62 -13.25 8.39
N THR A 72 0.33 -12.66 7.67
CA THR A 72 1.70 -13.17 7.53
C THR A 72 2.69 -12.22 8.17
N TRP A 73 3.81 -12.74 8.67
CA TRP A 73 4.90 -11.92 9.20
C TRP A 73 6.23 -12.67 9.12
N LEU A 74 7.33 -11.91 9.26
CA LEU A 74 8.65 -12.46 9.46
C LEU A 74 8.95 -12.58 10.95
N GLU A 75 9.55 -13.68 11.37
CA GLU A 75 9.97 -13.90 12.75
C GLU A 75 11.42 -14.38 12.80
N ARG A 76 12.27 -13.72 13.59
CA ARG A 76 13.64 -14.19 13.83
C ARG A 76 13.63 -15.30 14.87
N THR A 77 13.92 -16.53 14.44
CA THR A 77 13.91 -17.72 15.29
C THR A 77 15.29 -18.05 15.86
N GLY A 78 16.35 -17.75 15.12
CA GLY A 78 17.76 -17.94 15.53
C GLY A 78 18.66 -16.77 15.14
N ASP A 79 19.97 -16.95 15.20
CA ASP A 79 20.89 -15.83 14.96
C ASP A 79 20.83 -15.29 13.52
N SER A 80 20.80 -16.22 12.57
CA SER A 80 20.67 -15.98 11.12
C SER A 80 19.45 -16.66 10.51
N THR A 81 18.58 -17.26 11.33
CA THR A 81 17.40 -18.01 10.87
C THR A 81 16.14 -17.19 11.11
N HIS A 82 15.31 -17.12 10.08
CA HIS A 82 14.01 -16.47 10.13
C HIS A 82 12.94 -17.46 9.68
N ALA A 83 11.71 -17.22 10.11
CA ALA A 83 10.51 -17.92 9.67
C ALA A 83 9.54 -16.94 9.02
N VAL A 84 8.84 -17.42 8.00
CA VAL A 84 7.60 -16.81 7.52
C VAL A 84 6.48 -17.51 8.26
N ARG A 85 5.71 -16.73 9.02
CA ARG A 85 4.63 -17.23 9.87
C ARG A 85 3.27 -16.83 9.30
N TYR A 86 2.25 -17.59 9.67
CA TYR A 86 0.87 -17.37 9.28
C TYR A 86 -0.09 -17.57 10.46
N ALA A 87 -1.13 -16.75 10.53
CA ALA A 87 -2.29 -16.99 11.38
C ALA A 87 -3.56 -16.41 10.73
N ARG A 88 -4.71 -16.98 11.06
CA ARG A 88 -6.03 -16.46 10.69
C ARG A 88 -6.74 -15.95 11.93
N LEU A 89 -7.46 -14.84 11.81
CA LEU A 89 -8.37 -14.38 12.84
C LEU A 89 -9.66 -15.20 12.76
N ASP A 90 -10.04 -15.82 13.87
CA ASP A 90 -11.27 -16.57 14.06
C ASP A 90 -12.08 -15.88 15.16
N GLY A 91 -13.16 -15.18 14.76
CA GLY A 91 -13.85 -14.24 15.62
C GLY A 91 -12.92 -13.13 16.10
N SER A 92 -12.63 -13.09 17.40
CA SER A 92 -11.71 -12.13 18.03
C SER A 92 -10.37 -12.74 18.45
N THR A 93 -10.09 -13.98 18.05
CA THR A 93 -8.89 -14.73 18.46
C THR A 93 -8.13 -15.24 17.26
N TRP A 94 -6.80 -15.14 17.29
CA TRP A 94 -5.97 -15.71 16.24
C TRP A 94 -5.80 -17.21 16.43
N THR A 95 -5.75 -17.95 15.33
CA THR A 95 -5.30 -19.35 15.34
C THR A 95 -3.86 -19.44 15.84
N THR A 96 -3.46 -20.61 16.35
CA THR A 96 -2.04 -20.88 16.64
C THR A 96 -1.19 -20.59 15.39
N PRO A 97 -0.09 -19.82 15.50
CA PRO A 97 0.77 -19.53 14.37
C PRO A 97 1.32 -20.78 13.69
N ALA A 98 1.14 -20.88 12.38
CA ALA A 98 1.76 -21.88 11.53
C ALA A 98 3.06 -21.34 10.91
N THR A 99 4.01 -22.23 10.62
CA THR A 99 5.22 -21.90 9.85
C THR A 99 5.00 -22.23 8.39
N ILE A 100 5.09 -21.22 7.52
CA ILE A 100 5.11 -21.42 6.07
C ILE A 100 6.48 -21.97 5.66
N THR A 101 7.54 -21.33 6.15
CA THR A 101 8.92 -21.77 5.92
C THR A 101 9.84 -21.20 7.00
N GLU A 102 10.93 -21.88 7.33
CA GLU A 102 11.96 -21.39 8.25
C GLU A 102 13.35 -21.71 7.70
N ARG A 103 14.15 -20.67 7.39
CA ARG A 103 15.44 -20.84 6.69
C ARG A 103 16.44 -19.75 7.05
N LYS A 104 17.71 -20.01 6.74
CA LYS A 104 18.84 -19.07 6.90
C LYS A 104 18.99 -18.09 5.73
N ASP A 105 18.40 -18.41 4.59
CA ASP A 105 18.57 -17.70 3.32
C ASP A 105 17.33 -16.87 2.95
N LEU A 106 16.38 -16.67 3.88
CA LEU A 106 15.32 -15.69 3.68
C LEU A 106 15.94 -14.29 3.49
N PHE A 107 15.48 -13.57 2.47
CA PHE A 107 15.90 -12.20 2.25
C PHE A 107 15.00 -11.27 3.08
N VAL A 108 15.46 -10.96 4.29
CA VAL A 108 14.76 -10.07 5.22
C VAL A 108 15.23 -8.63 5.04
N ASN A 109 14.29 -7.75 4.74
CA ASN A 109 14.54 -6.32 4.62
C ASN A 109 13.33 -5.53 5.17
N TRP A 110 13.44 -4.20 5.25
CA TRP A 110 12.39 -3.34 5.82
C TRP A 110 11.39 -2.80 4.76
N ALA A 111 11.71 -2.98 3.48
CA ALA A 111 11.01 -2.40 2.34
C ALA A 111 9.93 -3.34 1.78
N ASP A 112 10.20 -4.65 1.77
CA ASP A 112 9.37 -5.70 1.21
C ASP A 112 9.09 -6.79 2.25
N PHE A 113 7.98 -7.49 2.07
CA PHE A 113 7.38 -8.31 3.12
C PHE A 113 6.59 -9.49 2.54
N PRO A 114 6.48 -10.60 3.28
CA PRO A 114 5.66 -11.72 2.84
C PRO A 114 4.18 -11.36 2.90
N SER A 115 3.42 -11.72 1.87
CA SER A 115 1.96 -11.57 1.85
C SER A 115 1.26 -12.90 1.58
N VAL A 116 -0.04 -12.94 1.87
CA VAL A 116 -0.92 -14.07 1.64
C VAL A 116 -2.24 -13.59 1.05
N ILE A 117 -2.83 -14.40 0.16
CA ILE A 117 -4.22 -14.27 -0.28
C ILE A 117 -4.95 -15.60 -0.11
N ALA A 118 -6.28 -15.54 -0.04
CA ALA A 118 -7.15 -16.71 0.07
C ALA A 118 -8.13 -16.75 -1.11
N ALA A 119 -8.15 -17.86 -1.85
CA ALA A 119 -9.13 -18.11 -2.88
C ALA A 119 -10.47 -18.58 -2.28
N PRO A 120 -11.60 -18.44 -2.99
CA PRO A 120 -12.92 -18.91 -2.54
C PRO A 120 -12.98 -20.38 -2.11
N SER A 121 -12.19 -21.28 -2.71
CA SER A 121 -12.07 -22.68 -2.25
C SER A 121 -11.47 -22.86 -0.85
N GLY A 122 -10.91 -21.80 -0.26
CA GLY A 122 -10.11 -21.87 0.96
C GLY A 122 -8.63 -22.16 0.71
N ARG A 123 -8.20 -22.30 -0.55
CA ARG A 123 -6.79 -22.39 -0.91
C ARG A 123 -6.08 -21.07 -0.59
N LEU A 124 -4.99 -21.15 0.16
CA LEU A 124 -4.14 -20.01 0.49
C LEU A 124 -2.90 -20.02 -0.39
N ILE A 125 -2.45 -18.84 -0.80
CA ILE A 125 -1.20 -18.65 -1.53
C ILE A 125 -0.41 -17.56 -0.81
N ALA A 126 0.80 -17.89 -0.39
CA ALA A 126 1.72 -16.97 0.24
C ALA A 126 2.99 -16.83 -0.57
N HIS A 127 3.64 -15.67 -0.49
CA HIS A 127 4.98 -15.47 -1.05
C HIS A 127 5.96 -14.95 -0.01
N TRP A 128 7.24 -15.12 -0.30
CA TRP A 128 8.34 -14.52 0.46
C TRP A 128 9.56 -14.32 -0.44
N LEU A 129 10.54 -13.59 0.06
CA LEU A 129 11.82 -13.38 -0.61
C LEU A 129 12.89 -14.36 -0.11
N GLN A 130 13.65 -14.94 -1.03
CA GLN A 130 14.73 -15.88 -0.72
C GLN A 130 15.97 -15.51 -1.52
N ARG A 131 17.14 -15.52 -0.86
CA ARG A 131 18.43 -15.33 -1.54
C ARG A 131 18.65 -16.40 -2.59
N SER A 132 19.04 -15.98 -3.79
CA SER A 132 19.34 -16.86 -4.92
C SER A 132 20.81 -16.84 -5.34
N GLY A 133 21.60 -15.93 -4.76
CA GLY A 133 23.04 -15.87 -4.96
C GLY A 133 23.76 -15.04 -3.89
N SER A 134 25.07 -14.88 -4.07
CA SER A 134 25.93 -14.09 -3.16
C SER A 134 25.82 -12.57 -3.37
N GLY A 135 25.24 -12.15 -4.49
CA GLY A 135 25.02 -10.74 -4.80
C GLY A 135 24.14 -10.02 -3.78
N LYS A 136 24.34 -8.71 -3.62
CA LYS A 136 23.55 -7.88 -2.69
C LYS A 136 22.04 -7.98 -3.00
N TYR A 137 21.70 -7.97 -4.28
CA TYR A 137 20.33 -7.98 -4.80
C TYR A 137 19.98 -9.31 -5.49
N ALA A 138 20.74 -10.37 -5.23
CA ALA A 138 20.45 -11.70 -5.76
C ALA A 138 19.42 -12.41 -4.89
N TYR A 139 18.14 -12.17 -5.17
CA TYR A 139 17.04 -12.80 -4.46
C TYR A 139 15.81 -12.96 -5.36
N ASP A 140 15.06 -14.02 -5.06
CA ASP A 140 13.91 -14.47 -5.84
C ASP A 140 12.63 -14.39 -5.02
N VAL A 141 11.50 -14.35 -5.72
CA VAL A 141 10.18 -14.54 -5.11
C VAL A 141 9.83 -16.02 -5.11
N ARG A 142 9.57 -16.54 -3.91
CA ARG A 142 9.04 -17.89 -3.70
C ARG A 142 7.58 -17.86 -3.34
N ILE A 143 6.84 -18.88 -3.73
CA ILE A 143 5.43 -19.06 -3.39
C ILE A 143 5.18 -20.45 -2.79
N ALA A 144 4.27 -20.52 -1.82
CA ALA A 144 3.75 -21.78 -1.29
C ALA A 144 2.23 -21.71 -1.15
N GLN A 145 1.62 -22.89 -1.06
CA GLN A 145 0.18 -23.03 -0.97
C GLN A 145 -0.23 -23.85 0.24
N SER A 146 -1.42 -23.55 0.76
CA SER A 146 -2.11 -24.39 1.74
C SER A 146 -3.52 -24.69 1.27
N THR A 147 -3.96 -25.93 1.43
CA THR A 147 -5.32 -26.40 1.13
C THR A 147 -6.07 -26.87 2.38
N ASP A 148 -5.48 -26.68 3.57
CA ASP A 148 -6.00 -27.11 4.87
C ASP A 148 -6.13 -25.93 5.84
N SER A 149 -6.56 -24.77 5.32
CA SER A 149 -6.75 -23.53 6.09
C SER A 149 -5.47 -23.01 6.78
N GLY A 150 -4.30 -23.25 6.20
CA GLY A 150 -3.02 -22.72 6.66
C GLY A 150 -2.33 -23.58 7.72
N ALA A 151 -2.83 -24.80 7.98
CA ALA A 151 -2.21 -25.72 8.93
C ALA A 151 -0.90 -26.31 8.38
N THR A 152 -0.87 -26.66 7.09
CA THR A 152 0.34 -27.11 6.38
C THR A 152 0.53 -26.32 5.08
N TRP A 153 1.78 -26.26 4.62
CA TRP A 153 2.18 -25.50 3.44
C TRP A 153 3.06 -26.34 2.52
N SER A 154 2.90 -26.18 1.22
CA SER A 154 3.74 -26.80 0.20
C SER A 154 5.19 -26.31 0.28
N GLU A 155 6.11 -27.04 -0.37
CA GLU A 155 7.44 -26.49 -0.64
C GLU A 155 7.35 -25.23 -1.52
N GLY A 156 8.32 -24.32 -1.34
CA GLY A 156 8.39 -23.06 -2.07
C GLY A 156 8.89 -23.19 -3.51
N THR A 157 8.04 -22.90 -4.47
CA THR A 157 8.41 -22.80 -5.90
C THR A 157 8.70 -21.35 -6.29
N LEU A 158 9.40 -21.12 -7.41
CA LEU A 158 9.66 -19.77 -7.91
C LEU A 158 8.38 -19.18 -8.52
N LEU A 159 8.17 -17.87 -8.32
CA LEU A 159 7.11 -17.12 -9.02
C LEU A 159 7.47 -16.80 -10.47
N HIS A 160 8.76 -16.68 -10.76
CA HIS A 160 9.32 -16.26 -12.04
C HIS A 160 10.24 -17.33 -12.64
N ARG A 161 10.67 -17.10 -13.88
CA ARG A 161 11.47 -18.01 -14.70
C ARG A 161 12.92 -17.54 -14.88
N ASP A 162 13.27 -16.33 -14.44
CA ASP A 162 14.70 -15.96 -14.36
C ASP A 162 15.38 -16.76 -13.26
N THR A 163 16.25 -17.70 -13.64
CA THR A 163 16.99 -18.57 -12.71
C THR A 163 18.48 -18.24 -12.65
N LYS A 164 18.91 -17.08 -13.16
CA LYS A 164 20.33 -16.69 -13.18
C LYS A 164 20.92 -16.47 -11.79
N GLY A 165 20.08 -16.16 -10.79
CA GLY A 165 20.52 -15.94 -9.40
C GLY A 165 21.36 -14.67 -9.21
N THR A 166 21.24 -13.70 -10.11
CA THR A 166 22.00 -12.44 -10.11
C THR A 166 21.14 -11.19 -9.99
N SER A 167 19.81 -11.36 -10.04
CA SER A 167 18.84 -10.30 -10.23
C SER A 167 17.92 -10.19 -9.01
N GLU A 168 17.28 -9.02 -8.90
CA GLU A 168 16.30 -8.70 -7.87
C GLU A 168 14.89 -9.04 -8.34
N HIS A 169 14.14 -9.80 -7.54
CA HIS A 169 12.72 -10.06 -7.78
C HIS A 169 11.93 -9.89 -6.48
N GLY A 170 10.97 -8.97 -6.45
CA GLY A 170 10.22 -8.66 -5.23
C GLY A 170 9.03 -7.72 -5.44
N PHE A 171 8.54 -7.16 -4.34
CA PHE A 171 7.47 -6.16 -4.28
C PHE A 171 6.18 -6.65 -4.95
N VAL A 172 5.71 -7.82 -4.52
CA VAL A 172 4.66 -8.58 -5.20
C VAL A 172 3.27 -8.07 -4.84
N ALA A 173 2.43 -7.84 -5.85
CA ALA A 173 0.99 -7.78 -5.73
C ALA A 173 0.38 -9.11 -6.17
N MET A 174 -0.49 -9.71 -5.35
CA MET A 174 -1.29 -10.88 -5.74
C MET A 174 -2.79 -10.54 -5.73
N TRP A 175 -3.54 -11.11 -6.67
CA TRP A 175 -5.00 -10.97 -6.71
C TRP A 175 -5.67 -12.23 -7.26
N LEU A 176 -6.96 -12.35 -6.97
CA LEU A 176 -7.80 -13.43 -7.47
C LEU A 176 -8.28 -13.10 -8.88
N GLY A 177 -8.20 -14.08 -9.78
CA GLY A 177 -8.89 -14.09 -11.06
C GLY A 177 -10.14 -14.96 -11.02
N ALA A 178 -10.58 -15.42 -12.20
CA ALA A 178 -11.75 -16.29 -12.32
C ALA A 178 -11.42 -17.72 -11.87
N SER A 179 -12.43 -18.44 -11.34
CA SER A 179 -12.33 -19.87 -11.00
C SER A 179 -11.13 -20.21 -10.12
N ASP A 180 -10.95 -19.44 -9.04
CA ASP A 180 -9.85 -19.57 -8.10
C ASP A 180 -8.44 -19.35 -8.68
N SER A 181 -8.31 -18.83 -9.92
CA SER A 181 -6.99 -18.47 -10.43
C SER A 181 -6.37 -17.38 -9.56
N VAL A 182 -5.05 -17.44 -9.44
CA VAL A 182 -4.28 -16.37 -8.78
C VAL A 182 -3.40 -15.74 -9.82
N HIS A 183 -3.27 -14.42 -9.75
CA HIS A 183 -2.34 -13.68 -10.56
C HIS A 183 -1.37 -12.94 -9.64
N ALA A 184 -0.19 -12.66 -10.18
CA ALA A 184 0.81 -11.88 -9.48
C ALA A 184 1.45 -10.88 -10.43
N ALA A 185 1.78 -9.70 -9.91
CA ALA A 185 2.71 -8.77 -10.52
C ALA A 185 3.85 -8.46 -9.55
N TRP A 186 5.07 -8.29 -10.07
CA TRP A 186 6.27 -8.06 -9.27
C TRP A 186 7.24 -7.11 -9.98
N LEU A 187 8.16 -6.54 -9.20
CA LEU A 187 9.34 -5.86 -9.72
C LEU A 187 10.39 -6.90 -10.10
N ASP A 188 10.87 -6.80 -11.33
CA ASP A 188 11.79 -7.76 -11.95
C ASP A 188 13.04 -7.07 -12.51
N GLY A 189 14.17 -7.37 -11.89
CA GLY A 189 15.46 -6.73 -12.13
C GLY A 189 16.35 -7.49 -13.11
N ARG A 190 15.82 -8.47 -13.86
CA ARG A 190 16.65 -9.30 -14.76
C ARG A 190 17.39 -8.50 -15.84
N ASP A 191 16.87 -7.32 -16.18
CA ASP A 191 17.38 -6.42 -17.20
C ASP A 191 18.11 -5.20 -16.59
N MET A 192 18.42 -5.21 -15.28
CA MET A 192 19.12 -4.11 -14.58
C MET A 192 20.64 -4.11 -14.78
N ALA A 193 21.23 -5.28 -15.05
CA ALA A 193 22.64 -5.38 -15.38
C ALA A 193 22.86 -4.87 -16.81
N GLY A 194 23.18 -3.58 -16.96
CA GLY A 194 23.41 -2.97 -18.26
C GLY A 194 24.56 -3.63 -19.03
N GLU A 195 24.48 -3.63 -20.37
CA GLU A 195 25.64 -3.94 -21.21
C GLU A 195 26.73 -2.91 -20.99
N HIS A 196 28.00 -3.37 -20.97
CA HIS A 196 29.19 -2.56 -20.75
C HIS A 196 29.15 -1.21 -21.50
N GLY A 197 28.81 -0.14 -20.76
CA GLY A 197 29.09 1.24 -21.13
C GLY A 197 28.07 1.97 -22.01
N LYS A 198 26.84 1.48 -22.26
CA LYS A 198 25.90 2.20 -23.14
C LYS A 198 24.52 2.55 -22.59
N THR A 199 23.96 1.84 -21.62
CA THR A 199 22.74 2.25 -20.89
C THR A 199 22.71 1.59 -19.50
N ARG A 200 22.21 2.29 -18.47
CA ARG A 200 21.84 1.62 -17.22
C ARG A 200 20.60 0.78 -17.51
N GLY A 201 20.63 -0.50 -17.16
CA GLY A 201 19.47 -1.38 -17.24
C GLY A 201 18.28 -0.86 -16.41
N ALA A 202 17.13 -1.50 -16.54
CA ALA A 202 15.90 -1.05 -15.92
C ALA A 202 15.18 -2.17 -15.16
N MET A 203 14.52 -1.77 -14.07
CA MET A 203 13.57 -2.62 -13.36
C MET A 203 12.31 -2.65 -14.21
N SER A 204 11.71 -3.82 -14.34
CA SER A 204 10.43 -3.99 -15.04
C SER A 204 9.32 -4.36 -14.04
N VAL A 205 8.07 -4.11 -14.42
CA VAL A 205 6.92 -4.76 -13.79
C VAL A 205 6.52 -5.92 -14.68
N ARG A 206 6.44 -7.12 -14.11
CA ARG A 206 6.00 -8.33 -14.84
C ARG A 206 4.78 -8.94 -14.18
N HIS A 207 4.04 -9.71 -14.97
CA HIS A 207 2.82 -10.40 -14.57
C HIS A 207 2.87 -11.88 -14.95
N THR A 208 2.23 -12.71 -14.13
CA THR A 208 1.92 -14.10 -14.48
C THR A 208 0.59 -14.53 -13.85
N SER A 209 0.03 -15.62 -14.37
CA SER A 209 -1.04 -16.37 -13.70
C SER A 209 -0.46 -17.61 -13.03
N LEU A 210 -1.04 -18.03 -11.92
CA LEU A 210 -0.68 -19.24 -11.20
C LEU A 210 -1.76 -20.30 -11.45
N GLY A 211 -1.32 -21.47 -11.89
CA GLY A 211 -2.19 -22.65 -11.97
C GLY A 211 -2.65 -23.13 -10.58
N ALA A 212 -3.52 -24.15 -10.56
CA ALA A 212 -4.07 -24.71 -9.33
C ALA A 212 -2.99 -25.18 -8.33
N ALA A 213 -1.91 -25.79 -8.84
CA ALA A 213 -0.75 -26.23 -8.05
C ALA A 213 0.30 -25.13 -7.78
N GLY A 214 -0.01 -23.87 -8.11
CA GLY A 214 0.92 -22.74 -7.92
C GLY A 214 2.01 -22.66 -8.98
N THR A 215 1.93 -23.45 -10.06
CA THR A 215 2.86 -23.35 -11.18
C THR A 215 2.67 -22.01 -11.91
N PRO A 216 3.72 -21.19 -12.08
CA PRO A 216 3.63 -19.96 -12.87
C PRO A 216 3.41 -20.25 -14.36
N GLY A 217 2.45 -19.54 -14.94
CA GLY A 217 2.23 -19.48 -16.38
C GLY A 217 3.22 -18.55 -17.08
N GLU A 218 2.89 -18.18 -18.32
CA GLU A 218 3.70 -17.25 -19.11
C GLU A 218 3.87 -15.90 -18.41
N GLU A 219 5.08 -15.35 -18.50
CA GLU A 219 5.39 -14.04 -17.96
C GLU A 219 5.12 -12.97 -19.01
N THR A 220 4.34 -11.95 -18.65
CA THR A 220 4.05 -10.80 -19.51
C THR A 220 4.63 -9.54 -18.88
N PRO A 221 5.50 -8.78 -19.58
CA PRO A 221 5.91 -7.46 -19.10
C PRO A 221 4.72 -6.49 -19.14
N LEU A 222 4.53 -5.73 -18.06
CA LEU A 222 3.55 -4.64 -17.96
C LEU A 222 4.21 -3.28 -18.19
N ASP A 223 5.45 -3.14 -17.75
CA ASP A 223 6.31 -1.98 -17.98
C ASP A 223 7.77 -2.43 -17.94
N LEU A 224 8.61 -1.87 -18.81
CA LEU A 224 10.03 -2.21 -18.91
C LEU A 224 10.94 -1.23 -18.15
N ARG A 225 10.41 -0.14 -17.56
CA ARG A 225 11.23 0.82 -16.83
C ARG A 225 10.48 1.49 -15.67
N THR A 226 10.58 0.89 -14.49
CA THR A 226 9.92 1.35 -13.27
C THR A 226 10.91 1.74 -12.15
N CYS A 227 10.38 2.23 -11.02
CA CYS A 227 11.14 2.39 -9.78
C CYS A 227 11.54 1.02 -9.22
N GLU A 228 12.75 0.92 -8.67
CA GLU A 228 13.37 -0.35 -8.30
C GLU A 228 12.90 -0.92 -6.95
N CYS A 229 12.20 -0.14 -6.13
CA CYS A 229 12.02 -0.46 -4.71
C CYS A 229 10.68 -0.03 -4.11
N CYS A 230 9.70 0.27 -4.96
CA CYS A 230 8.37 0.67 -4.53
C CYS A 230 7.40 -0.49 -4.70
N GLN A 231 6.52 -0.68 -3.72
CA GLN A 231 5.51 -1.74 -3.76
C GLN A 231 4.66 -1.63 -5.04
N VAL A 232 4.45 -2.76 -5.71
CA VAL A 232 3.38 -2.92 -6.69
C VAL A 232 2.12 -3.27 -5.93
N ASN A 233 0.97 -2.71 -6.34
CA ASN A 233 -0.32 -3.07 -5.77
C ASN A 233 -1.35 -3.28 -6.87
N ALA A 234 -2.38 -4.07 -6.57
CA ALA A 234 -3.45 -4.37 -7.51
C ALA A 234 -4.80 -4.40 -6.82
N ALA A 235 -5.85 -4.04 -7.57
CA ALA A 235 -7.24 -4.22 -7.15
C ALA A 235 -8.09 -4.69 -8.33
N MET A 236 -9.15 -5.43 -8.03
CA MET A 236 -10.10 -5.89 -9.04
C MET A 236 -11.18 -4.82 -9.29
N GLY A 237 -11.17 -4.25 -10.49
CA GLY A 237 -12.29 -3.47 -11.02
C GLY A 237 -13.29 -4.36 -11.75
N LYS A 238 -14.35 -3.75 -12.29
CA LYS A 238 -15.39 -4.46 -13.06
C LYS A 238 -14.85 -5.08 -14.35
N ALA A 239 -13.96 -4.38 -15.06
CA ALA A 239 -13.40 -4.84 -16.32
C ALA A 239 -12.25 -5.85 -16.15
N GLY A 240 -11.60 -5.86 -14.99
CA GLY A 240 -10.41 -6.66 -14.73
C GLY A 240 -9.49 -6.03 -13.68
N PRO A 241 -8.30 -6.61 -13.48
CA PRO A 241 -7.29 -6.06 -12.57
C PRO A 241 -6.79 -4.68 -13.02
N ILE A 242 -6.58 -3.83 -12.01
CA ILE A 242 -5.92 -2.53 -12.10
C ILE A 242 -4.64 -2.63 -11.28
N VAL A 243 -3.48 -2.57 -11.93
CA VAL A 243 -2.16 -2.64 -11.29
C VAL A 243 -1.58 -1.24 -11.22
N VAL A 244 -1.13 -0.83 -10.04
CA VAL A 244 -0.47 0.46 -9.80
C VAL A 244 0.92 0.26 -9.23
N TYR A 245 1.84 1.11 -9.64
CA TYR A 245 3.23 1.09 -9.22
C TYR A 245 3.83 2.50 -9.36
N ARG A 246 5.00 2.72 -8.77
CA ARG A 246 5.76 3.94 -9.01
C ARG A 246 6.66 3.73 -10.21
N ASP A 247 6.45 4.53 -11.24
CA ASP A 247 7.20 4.44 -12.49
C ASP A 247 8.57 5.14 -12.40
N ARG A 248 9.40 5.02 -13.44
CA ARG A 248 10.66 5.78 -13.60
C ARG A 248 10.87 6.16 -15.06
N SER A 249 10.55 7.41 -15.40
CA SER A 249 10.84 7.95 -16.73
C SER A 249 12.35 8.03 -17.05
N GLU A 250 12.68 8.36 -18.29
CA GLU A 250 14.06 8.65 -18.72
C GLU A 250 14.67 9.84 -17.95
N GLY A 251 13.84 10.82 -17.56
CA GLY A 251 14.24 11.99 -16.79
C GLY A 251 14.28 11.79 -15.28
N GLU A 252 14.24 10.54 -14.78
CA GLU A 252 14.20 10.21 -13.35
C GLU A 252 13.00 10.83 -12.59
N ILE A 253 11.91 11.10 -13.31
CA ILE A 253 10.60 11.40 -12.71
C ILE A 253 9.95 10.09 -12.29
N ARG A 254 9.52 10.04 -11.03
CA ARG A 254 8.95 8.85 -10.38
C ARG A 254 7.52 9.08 -9.93
N ASP A 255 6.63 9.24 -10.91
CA ASP A 255 5.20 9.39 -10.69
C ASP A 255 4.51 8.02 -10.59
N ILE A 256 3.25 8.01 -10.16
CA ILE A 256 2.48 6.76 -10.07
C ILE A 256 1.90 6.43 -11.44
N ALA A 257 2.15 5.22 -11.92
CA ALA A 257 1.55 4.68 -13.12
C ALA A 257 0.48 3.63 -12.81
N VAL A 258 -0.38 3.41 -13.79
CA VAL A 258 -1.42 2.39 -13.79
C VAL A 258 -1.36 1.60 -15.09
N VAL A 259 -1.55 0.29 -14.99
CA VAL A 259 -1.79 -0.63 -16.10
C VAL A 259 -3.05 -1.43 -15.80
N ARG A 260 -3.91 -1.62 -16.80
CA ARG A 260 -5.22 -2.26 -16.63
C ARG A 260 -5.38 -3.41 -17.58
N MET A 261 -6.08 -4.45 -17.16
CA MET A 261 -6.56 -5.47 -18.09
C MET A 261 -7.96 -5.11 -18.56
N VAL A 262 -8.11 -4.86 -19.85
CA VAL A 262 -9.38 -4.52 -20.50
C VAL A 262 -9.58 -5.46 -21.68
N ASN A 263 -10.72 -6.17 -21.72
CA ASN A 263 -11.04 -7.14 -22.78
C ASN A 263 -9.93 -8.20 -22.97
N GLY A 264 -9.35 -8.67 -21.86
CA GLY A 264 -8.29 -9.69 -21.87
C GLY A 264 -6.91 -9.20 -22.33
N ARG A 265 -6.71 -7.88 -22.48
CA ARG A 265 -5.43 -7.29 -22.88
C ARG A 265 -4.98 -6.25 -21.86
N TRP A 266 -3.68 -6.23 -21.58
CA TRP A 266 -3.07 -5.16 -20.80
C TRP A 266 -3.02 -3.88 -21.61
N THR A 267 -3.34 -2.74 -20.98
CA THR A 267 -3.12 -1.41 -21.56
C THR A 267 -1.63 -1.04 -21.49
N GLU A 268 -1.22 -0.07 -22.29
CA GLU A 268 0.03 0.64 -22.02
C GLU A 268 -0.03 1.35 -20.64
N PRO A 269 1.12 1.57 -19.98
CA PRO A 269 1.20 2.39 -18.79
C PRO A 269 0.62 3.80 -18.99
N ALA A 270 -0.19 4.25 -18.02
CA ALA A 270 -0.69 5.62 -17.95
C ALA A 270 -0.35 6.22 -16.58
N ILE A 271 -0.05 7.52 -16.55
CA ILE A 271 0.26 8.22 -15.31
C ILE A 271 -1.04 8.58 -14.58
N VAL A 272 -1.13 8.23 -13.30
CA VAL A 272 -2.26 8.56 -12.41
C VAL A 272 -2.31 10.07 -12.16
N HIS A 273 -1.17 10.68 -11.89
CA HIS A 273 -1.04 12.12 -11.73
C HIS A 273 0.42 12.55 -11.94
N HIS A 274 0.62 13.66 -12.66
CA HIS A 274 1.94 14.25 -12.90
C HIS A 274 2.40 15.07 -11.69
N ASP A 275 2.88 14.40 -10.64
CA ASP A 275 3.56 15.08 -9.54
C ASP A 275 4.89 15.69 -9.98
N ASN A 276 5.49 15.13 -11.04
CA ASN A 276 6.82 15.47 -11.53
C ASN A 276 7.88 15.31 -10.43
N TRP A 277 7.80 14.21 -9.66
CA TRP A 277 8.73 13.97 -8.57
C TRP A 277 10.07 13.45 -9.09
N HIS A 278 11.05 14.34 -9.24
CA HIS A 278 12.43 13.97 -9.55
C HIS A 278 13.11 13.35 -8.32
N VAL A 279 13.48 12.06 -8.40
CA VAL A 279 14.19 11.37 -7.32
C VAL A 279 15.24 10.42 -7.89
N GLU A 280 16.50 10.71 -7.60
CA GLU A 280 17.64 9.84 -7.89
C GLU A 280 17.96 8.97 -6.67
N GLY A 281 17.02 8.11 -6.32
CA GLY A 281 17.12 7.28 -5.12
C GLY A 281 15.91 6.38 -4.94
N CYS A 282 15.97 5.61 -3.86
CA CYS A 282 14.91 4.70 -3.48
C CYS A 282 14.00 5.40 -2.47
N PRO A 283 12.72 5.71 -2.78
CA PRO A 283 11.82 6.29 -1.80
C PRO A 283 11.08 5.24 -0.97
N VAL A 284 11.07 3.97 -1.38
CA VAL A 284 10.29 2.86 -0.78
C VAL A 284 8.84 3.26 -0.44
N ASN A 285 8.20 3.98 -1.35
CA ASN A 285 6.83 4.45 -1.18
C ASN A 285 6.03 4.11 -2.43
N GLY A 286 5.58 2.86 -2.54
CA GLY A 286 4.63 2.45 -3.57
C GLY A 286 3.22 3.01 -3.34
N PRO A 287 2.37 3.04 -4.38
CA PRO A 287 0.97 3.38 -4.24
C PRO A 287 0.17 2.25 -3.58
N ALA A 288 -0.95 2.59 -2.95
CA ALA A 288 -1.99 1.65 -2.56
C ALA A 288 -3.24 1.87 -3.43
N ILE A 289 -4.02 0.82 -3.68
CA ILE A 289 -5.25 0.89 -4.48
C ILE A 289 -6.38 0.12 -3.84
N ALA A 290 -7.59 0.63 -3.96
CA ALA A 290 -8.84 -0.09 -3.73
C ALA A 290 -9.78 0.13 -4.92
N ALA A 291 -10.59 -0.87 -5.28
CA ALA A 291 -11.55 -0.75 -6.37
C ALA A 291 -12.86 -1.48 -6.04
N ARG A 292 -13.97 -0.94 -6.56
CA ARG A 292 -15.30 -1.55 -6.51
C ARG A 292 -16.08 -1.14 -7.75
N GLY A 293 -16.44 -2.12 -8.58
CA GLY A 293 -17.09 -1.85 -9.86
C GLY A 293 -16.18 -1.00 -10.75
N ASP A 294 -16.71 0.09 -11.29
CA ASP A 294 -15.94 1.04 -12.12
C ASP A 294 -15.22 2.13 -11.28
N THR A 295 -15.41 2.14 -9.96
CA THR A 295 -14.72 3.09 -9.08
C THR A 295 -13.40 2.52 -8.58
N ALA A 296 -12.31 3.25 -8.75
CA ALA A 296 -11.01 2.94 -8.17
C ALA A 296 -10.44 4.15 -7.42
N VAL A 297 -9.67 3.89 -6.37
CA VAL A 297 -9.04 4.92 -5.53
C VAL A 297 -7.59 4.56 -5.36
N VAL A 298 -6.69 5.47 -5.73
CA VAL A 298 -5.24 5.28 -5.59
C VAL A 298 -4.72 6.27 -4.57
N ALA A 299 -3.97 5.80 -3.57
CA ALA A 299 -3.32 6.60 -2.55
C ALA A 299 -1.79 6.49 -2.69
N TRP A 300 -1.06 7.60 -2.57
CA TRP A 300 0.40 7.57 -2.70
C TRP A 300 1.08 8.70 -1.94
N PHE A 301 2.33 8.45 -1.56
CA PHE A 301 3.24 9.49 -1.07
C PHE A 301 3.92 10.20 -2.23
N THR A 302 4.13 11.51 -2.10
CA THR A 302 5.01 12.26 -3.00
C THR A 302 5.78 13.32 -2.22
N GLY A 303 7.07 13.45 -2.53
CA GLY A 303 7.94 14.52 -2.03
C GLY A 303 8.12 15.65 -3.05
N ALA A 304 7.34 15.65 -4.14
CA ALA A 304 7.48 16.63 -5.21
C ALA A 304 7.33 18.08 -4.69
N GLN A 305 8.04 18.99 -5.34
CA GLN A 305 8.11 20.41 -4.94
C GLN A 305 8.52 20.58 -3.47
N ASP A 306 9.51 19.80 -3.02
CA ASP A 306 10.09 19.82 -1.67
C ASP A 306 9.09 19.68 -0.52
N THR A 307 7.95 19.07 -0.79
CA THR A 307 6.86 18.97 0.19
C THR A 307 6.30 17.55 0.19
N ALA A 308 6.51 16.87 1.32
CA ALA A 308 5.95 15.55 1.57
C ALA A 308 4.42 15.62 1.73
N ARG A 309 3.71 14.80 0.96
CA ARG A 309 2.24 14.70 0.96
C ARG A 309 1.82 13.25 0.79
N VAL A 310 0.67 12.89 1.37
CA VAL A 310 -0.09 11.71 0.94
C VAL A 310 -1.30 12.20 0.17
N ARG A 311 -1.42 11.75 -1.07
CA ARG A 311 -2.49 12.10 -1.99
C ARG A 311 -3.39 10.90 -2.24
N VAL A 312 -4.64 11.18 -2.57
CA VAL A 312 -5.61 10.23 -3.09
C VAL A 312 -6.24 10.79 -4.36
N ALA A 313 -6.41 9.96 -5.39
CA ALA A 313 -7.21 10.28 -6.55
C ALA A 313 -8.23 9.17 -6.84
N TRP A 314 -9.42 9.60 -7.26
CA TRP A 314 -10.52 8.72 -7.63
C TRP A 314 -10.61 8.58 -9.14
N SER A 315 -10.90 7.37 -9.59
CA SER A 315 -11.34 7.06 -10.94
C SER A 315 -12.75 6.51 -10.88
N PHE A 316 -13.56 6.85 -11.87
CA PHE A 316 -14.94 6.36 -12.02
C PHE A 316 -15.14 5.56 -13.33
N ASP A 317 -14.05 5.26 -14.03
CA ASP A 317 -14.02 4.58 -15.33
C ASP A 317 -13.06 3.37 -15.33
N GLY A 318 -12.94 2.71 -14.18
CA GLY A 318 -12.11 1.51 -14.01
C GLY A 318 -10.61 1.79 -14.06
N GLY A 319 -10.18 2.97 -13.60
CA GLY A 319 -8.77 3.39 -13.57
C GLY A 319 -8.25 3.96 -14.89
N ALA A 320 -9.12 4.32 -15.84
CA ALA A 320 -8.69 4.89 -17.12
C ALA A 320 -8.25 6.35 -16.97
N THR A 321 -8.99 7.11 -16.18
CA THR A 321 -8.69 8.49 -15.83
C THR A 321 -8.88 8.71 -14.34
N PHE A 322 -8.17 9.68 -13.79
CA PHE A 322 -8.22 10.03 -12.37
C PHE A 322 -8.57 11.50 -12.20
N ALA A 323 -9.47 11.78 -11.25
CA ALA A 323 -9.79 13.13 -10.80
C ALA A 323 -8.57 13.79 -10.13
N ALA A 324 -8.64 15.10 -9.96
CA ALA A 324 -7.60 15.86 -9.26
C ALA A 324 -7.34 15.29 -7.86
N PRO A 325 -6.06 15.09 -7.46
CA PRO A 325 -5.74 14.46 -6.20
C PRO A 325 -6.06 15.35 -5.00
N VAL A 326 -6.56 14.73 -3.93
CA VAL A 326 -6.80 15.36 -2.64
C VAL A 326 -5.71 14.93 -1.66
N ARG A 327 -5.21 15.88 -0.87
CA ARG A 327 -4.28 15.60 0.22
C ARG A 327 -5.03 15.01 1.41
N ILE A 328 -4.53 13.91 1.98
CA ILE A 328 -5.17 13.21 3.11
C ILE A 328 -4.30 13.12 4.37
N ASP A 329 -3.05 13.56 4.32
CA ASP A 329 -2.17 13.58 5.49
C ASP A 329 -2.35 14.86 6.35
N GLY A 330 -1.92 14.78 7.62
CA GLY A 330 -1.97 15.88 8.57
C GLY A 330 -0.86 16.94 8.46
N GLY A 331 -0.06 16.98 7.38
CA GLY A 331 0.93 18.04 7.15
C GLY A 331 2.37 17.57 6.97
N SER A 332 2.76 16.46 7.61
CA SER A 332 4.16 16.00 7.68
C SER A 332 4.27 14.48 7.59
N PRO A 333 3.88 13.87 6.46
CA PRO A 333 4.00 12.44 6.29
C PRO A 333 5.49 12.09 6.13
N VAL A 334 5.91 11.01 6.78
CA VAL A 334 7.32 10.59 6.79
C VAL A 334 7.68 9.61 5.67
N GLY A 335 6.67 8.99 5.04
CA GLY A 335 6.85 7.85 4.14
C GLY A 335 7.50 6.65 4.84
N ARG A 336 7.78 5.58 4.10
CA ARG A 336 8.45 4.39 4.66
C ARG A 336 9.96 4.61 4.94
N GLU A 337 10.61 5.51 4.19
CA GLU A 337 12.07 5.73 4.16
C GLU A 337 12.75 6.26 5.45
N ARG A 338 12.03 6.75 6.46
CA ARG A 338 12.69 7.43 7.59
C ARG A 338 12.92 6.56 8.83
N ARG A 339 14.02 5.79 8.83
CA ARG A 339 14.74 5.44 10.08
C ARG A 339 16.13 6.09 10.13
N ARG A 340 16.23 7.13 10.97
CA ARG A 340 17.41 7.89 11.48
C ARG A 340 18.08 8.92 10.54
N GLY A 341 17.99 10.21 10.90
CA GLY A 341 19.17 11.09 10.86
C GLY A 341 19.25 12.24 9.86
N GLN A 342 18.23 12.53 9.04
CA GLN A 342 18.28 13.74 8.19
C GLN A 342 17.11 14.67 8.51
N ALA A 343 17.15 15.36 9.65
CA ALA A 343 16.44 16.63 9.73
C ALA A 343 16.86 17.45 8.50
N CYS A 344 15.89 18.03 7.77
CA CYS A 344 16.17 19.01 6.74
C CYS A 344 17.28 19.93 7.28
N ARG A 345 18.48 19.86 6.69
CA ARG A 345 19.42 20.95 6.83
C ARG A 345 18.76 22.11 6.07
N ARG A 346 17.94 22.89 6.78
CA ARG A 346 17.77 24.29 6.40
C ARG A 346 19.20 24.81 6.25
N ARG A 347 19.55 25.28 5.06
CA ARG A 347 20.77 26.08 4.84
C ARG A 347 20.81 27.08 5.99
N ALA A 348 21.73 26.91 6.91
CA ALA A 348 22.01 27.93 7.89
C ALA A 348 22.63 29.07 7.09
N GLU A 349 21.90 30.17 6.97
CA GLU A 349 22.50 31.45 6.56
C GLU A 349 23.63 31.79 7.56
N PRO A 350 24.72 32.45 7.11
CA PRO A 350 25.79 32.81 8.01
C PRO A 350 25.27 33.83 9.03
N ARG A 351 25.42 33.52 10.32
CA ARG A 351 25.15 34.49 11.39
C ARG A 351 26.21 35.59 11.35
N PRO A 352 25.85 36.88 11.44
CA PRO A 352 26.81 37.95 11.67
C PRO A 352 27.39 37.82 13.10
N PRO A 353 28.62 38.29 13.35
CA PRO A 353 29.28 38.12 14.63
C PRO A 353 28.72 39.10 15.66
N GLY A 354 28.47 38.60 16.88
CA GLY A 354 28.14 39.42 18.05
C GLY A 354 26.68 39.30 18.49
N GLY A 355 26.44 38.47 19.51
CA GLY A 355 25.14 38.39 20.18
C GLY A 355 25.10 37.25 21.19
N THR A 356 25.32 37.57 22.46
CA THR A 356 25.17 36.66 23.59
C THR A 356 23.69 36.49 23.94
N THR A 357 23.22 35.24 24.07
CA THR A 357 21.94 34.93 24.74
C THR A 357 21.98 33.49 25.30
N PRO A 358 21.37 33.22 26.47
CA PRO A 358 21.78 32.14 27.35
C PRO A 358 21.16 30.79 26.97
N ARG A 359 21.91 29.71 27.20
CA ARG A 359 21.44 28.32 27.01
C ARG A 359 20.35 27.97 28.03
N ARG A 360 19.08 27.90 27.61
CA ARG A 360 18.08 27.07 28.29
C ARG A 360 18.26 25.62 27.84
N ARG A 361 18.77 24.76 28.72
CA ARG A 361 18.68 23.30 28.55
C ARG A 361 17.24 22.88 28.79
N VAL A 362 16.56 22.36 27.76
CA VAL A 362 15.36 21.55 27.94
C VAL A 362 15.82 20.10 28.12
N ALA A 363 15.64 19.57 29.32
CA ALA A 363 15.91 18.18 29.64
C ALA A 363 14.79 17.29 29.06
N ALA A 364 15.19 16.21 28.38
CA ALA A 364 14.26 15.15 27.98
C ALA A 364 13.83 14.33 29.22
N PRO A 365 12.58 13.89 29.34
CA PRO A 365 12.14 13.10 30.47
C PRO A 365 12.76 11.69 30.43
N ARG A 366 13.39 11.29 31.53
CA ARG A 366 13.84 9.92 31.81
C ARG A 366 12.68 9.12 32.41
N ALA A 367 12.29 8.01 31.80
CA ALA A 367 11.42 7.01 32.43
C ALA A 367 12.24 6.11 33.39
N PRO A 368 11.71 5.74 34.57
CA PRO A 368 12.45 4.99 35.58
C PRO A 368 12.44 3.48 35.32
N TRP A 369 13.63 2.89 35.26
CA TRP A 369 13.86 1.45 35.36
C TRP A 369 14.06 1.07 36.84
N LEU A 370 13.18 0.25 37.41
CA LEU A 370 13.39 -0.46 38.67
C LEU A 370 12.89 -1.91 38.51
N GLY A 371 13.80 -2.88 38.64
CA GLY A 371 13.48 -4.31 38.56
C GLY A 371 14.72 -5.17 38.77
N ARG A 372 14.91 -5.61 40.01
CA ARG A 372 16.10 -6.26 40.61
C ARG A 372 16.55 -7.55 39.91
N ARG A 373 17.87 -7.76 39.80
CA ARG A 373 18.49 -9.09 39.59
C ARG A 373 18.59 -9.84 40.93
N PRO A 374 18.35 -11.16 41.00
CA PRO A 374 18.80 -11.97 42.14
C PRO A 374 20.28 -12.36 41.97
N PRO A 375 21.00 -12.66 43.06
CA PRO A 375 22.43 -12.94 43.04
C PRO A 375 22.75 -14.38 42.60
N LEU A 376 23.84 -14.52 41.84
CA LEU A 376 24.53 -15.78 41.58
C LEU A 376 25.33 -16.17 42.84
N SER A 377 25.04 -17.32 43.44
CA SER A 377 25.98 -17.99 44.35
C SER A 377 26.72 -19.09 43.59
N ALA A 378 28.05 -18.96 43.51
CA ALA A 378 28.96 -20.01 43.10
C ALA A 378 29.30 -20.92 44.29
N ALA A 379 29.38 -22.24 44.07
CA ALA A 379 30.40 -23.10 44.71
C ALA A 379 30.45 -24.50 44.08
N HIS A 380 31.64 -24.82 43.54
CA HIS A 380 32.29 -26.12 43.36
C HIS A 380 31.73 -27.34 44.12
N ARG A 381 31.80 -28.54 43.48
CA ARG A 381 32.93 -29.50 43.59
C ARG A 381 32.64 -30.82 42.84
N ARG A 382 33.64 -31.25 42.07
CA ARG A 382 34.21 -32.61 41.93
C ARG A 382 33.23 -33.81 42.03
N ARG A 383 33.07 -34.55 40.94
CA ARG A 383 33.88 -35.74 40.58
C ARG A 383 33.62 -36.10 39.12
#